data_AF-A0A673KYB8-F1
#
_entry.id   AF-A0A673KYB8-F1
#
_cell.length_a   1.000
_cell.length_b   1.000
_cell.length_c   1.000
_cell.angle_alpha   90.00
_cell.angle_beta   90.00
_cell.angle_gamma   90.00
#
_symmetry.space_group_name_H-M   'P 1'
#
loop_
_entity.id
_entity.type
_entity.pdbx_description
1 polymer ?
#
loop_
_entity_poly.entity_id
_entity_poly.type
_entity_poly.pdbx_seq_one_letter_code
_entity_poly.pdbx_strand_id
1 'polypeptide(L)'
;RPALQQNTLGFLRLSEETVSQKALNILNDFVHYTVYHTGQRVDGPLITFGDIAVSTGFKNADPCTARECKWERSTDGLVYVPYVISNQYSPDELKVIERGLRSFADVSCIRFVPHEGQRHFLYIKSHSGCYSYLGRQGGGQVVSLERPGCVYHHTVQHELLHALGFHHEQNRSDRDKHIKIFFENIKPAQRHNFMRRETNNLATPYDYKSVMHYSRKAFSRNKEPTMIPIPDGNVVIGEARSMSRNDILRINRLYCRSLNLY
;
A
#
# COMPACT_ATOMS: atom_id res chain seq x y z
N ARG A 1 -3.37 -19.54 -79.35
CA ARG A 1 -4.41 -19.79 -78.32
C ARG A 1 -3.82 -20.76 -77.31
N PRO A 2 -3.95 -20.60 -75.99
CA PRO A 2 -4.53 -19.51 -75.16
C PRO A 2 -3.44 -18.72 -74.37
N ALA A 3 -3.50 -17.39 -74.26
CA ALA A 3 -4.23 -16.53 -73.31
C ALA A 3 -3.69 -16.55 -71.87
N LEU A 4 -2.84 -15.56 -71.57
CA LEU A 4 -2.40 -15.12 -70.23
C LEU A 4 -3.58 -14.49 -69.48
N GLN A 5 -3.73 -14.82 -68.19
CA GLN A 5 -4.61 -14.10 -67.27
C GLN A 5 -3.82 -13.75 -66.00
N GLN A 6 -3.66 -12.45 -65.78
CA GLN A 6 -3.18 -11.86 -64.52
C GLN A 6 -4.23 -12.05 -63.43
N ASN A 7 -3.82 -12.22 -62.17
CA ASN A 7 -4.43 -11.51 -61.03
C ASN A 7 -3.64 -11.68 -59.71
N THR A 8 -2.91 -10.61 -59.38
CA THR A 8 -2.97 -9.80 -58.15
C THR A 8 -2.82 -10.45 -56.76
N LEU A 9 -1.78 -9.97 -56.05
CA LEU A 9 -1.56 -10.07 -54.61
C LEU A 9 -2.78 -9.63 -53.79
N GLY A 10 -3.28 -10.52 -52.93
CA GLY A 10 -4.20 -10.18 -51.85
C GLY A 10 -3.45 -9.58 -50.66
N PHE A 11 -3.26 -8.26 -50.65
CA PHE A 11 -3.01 -7.53 -49.41
C PHE A 11 -4.32 -7.52 -48.59
N LEU A 12 -4.30 -8.16 -47.43
CA LEU A 12 -5.31 -8.01 -46.39
C LEU A 12 -5.38 -6.54 -45.97
N ARG A 13 -6.31 -5.79 -46.55
CA ARG A 13 -6.77 -4.50 -46.01
C ARG A 13 -7.52 -4.80 -44.71
N LEU A 14 -6.85 -4.60 -43.57
CA LEU A 14 -7.55 -4.36 -42.32
C LEU A 14 -8.31 -3.04 -42.49
N SER A 15 -9.64 -3.07 -42.41
CA SER A 15 -10.46 -1.86 -42.54
C SER A 15 -10.13 -0.89 -41.41
N GLU A 16 -9.95 0.39 -41.76
CA GLU A 16 -9.70 1.49 -40.80
C GLU A 16 -10.77 1.57 -39.69
N GLU A 17 -11.99 1.05 -39.94
CA GLU A 17 -13.05 0.91 -38.95
C GLU A 17 -12.66 0.06 -37.73
N THR A 18 -11.88 -1.02 -37.92
CA THR A 18 -11.48 -1.89 -36.80
C THR A 18 -10.41 -1.25 -35.92
N VAL A 19 -9.49 -0.47 -36.50
CA VAL A 19 -8.47 0.28 -35.76
C VAL A 19 -9.10 1.43 -34.99
N SER A 20 -10.04 2.15 -35.62
CA SER A 20 -10.80 3.23 -34.99
C SER A 20 -11.64 2.73 -33.81
N GLN A 21 -12.34 1.60 -33.95
CA GLN A 21 -13.11 1.03 -32.83
C GLN A 21 -12.21 0.53 -31.70
N LYS A 22 -11.03 -0.02 -32.01
CA LYS A 22 -10.06 -0.45 -30.99
C LYS A 22 -9.44 0.75 -30.28
N ALA A 23 -9.15 1.83 -31.01
CA ALA A 23 -8.68 3.11 -30.45
C ALA A 23 -9.77 3.79 -29.61
N LEU A 24 -11.04 3.74 -30.02
CA LEU A 24 -12.20 4.19 -29.26
C LEU A 24 -12.41 3.35 -28.00
N ASN A 25 -12.18 2.04 -28.05
CA ASN A 25 -12.24 1.20 -26.86
C ASN A 25 -11.08 1.48 -25.91
N ILE A 26 -9.87 1.75 -26.41
CA ILE A 26 -8.72 2.15 -25.59
C ILE A 26 -8.93 3.55 -25.00
N LEU A 27 -9.46 4.49 -25.77
CA LEU A 27 -9.83 5.83 -25.30
C LEU A 27 -10.96 5.75 -24.29
N ASN A 28 -11.98 4.92 -24.53
CA ASN A 28 -13.03 4.67 -23.55
C ASN A 28 -12.47 4.00 -22.32
N ASP A 29 -11.57 3.03 -22.40
CA ASP A 29 -10.90 2.42 -21.25
C ASP A 29 -10.02 3.45 -20.50
N PHE A 30 -9.40 4.40 -21.20
CA PHE A 30 -8.60 5.48 -20.62
C PHE A 30 -9.47 6.59 -20.00
N VAL A 31 -10.61 6.89 -20.61
CA VAL A 31 -11.65 7.79 -20.06
C VAL A 31 -12.34 7.12 -18.87
N HIS A 32 -12.62 5.83 -18.93
CA HIS A 32 -13.15 5.05 -17.82
C HIS A 32 -12.11 4.94 -16.69
N TYR A 33 -10.82 4.77 -17.02
CA TYR A 33 -9.71 4.85 -16.08
C TYR A 33 -9.70 6.24 -15.41
N THR A 34 -9.67 7.33 -16.17
CA THR A 34 -9.64 8.69 -15.61
C THR A 34 -10.91 9.09 -14.85
N VAL A 35 -12.09 8.63 -15.25
CA VAL A 35 -13.37 8.90 -14.58
C VAL A 35 -13.54 8.04 -13.32
N TYR A 36 -13.14 6.76 -13.33
CA TYR A 36 -13.18 5.88 -12.14
C TYR A 36 -12.05 6.18 -11.14
N HIS A 37 -11.01 6.89 -11.57
CA HIS A 37 -9.95 7.41 -10.70
C HIS A 37 -10.27 8.77 -10.09
N THR A 38 -11.51 9.24 -10.16
CA THR A 38 -12.00 10.29 -9.25
C THR A 38 -12.27 9.72 -7.86
N GLY A 39 -11.22 9.13 -7.26
CA GLY A 39 -11.10 9.14 -5.80
C GLY A 39 -11.23 10.60 -5.35
N GLN A 40 -12.06 10.82 -4.33
CA GLN A 40 -12.52 12.15 -3.90
C GLN A 40 -11.41 13.22 -3.97
N ARG A 41 -11.49 14.10 -4.96
CA ARG A 41 -10.79 15.39 -4.93
C ARG A 41 -11.62 16.36 -4.09
N VAL A 42 -11.24 16.50 -2.83
CA VAL A 42 -11.41 17.71 -2.03
C VAL A 42 -10.14 17.81 -1.15
N ASP A 43 -9.15 18.56 -1.62
CA ASP A 43 -7.92 18.96 -0.91
C ASP A 43 -7.05 17.88 -0.21
N GLY A 44 -6.85 16.71 -0.84
CA GLY A 44 -5.97 15.64 -0.32
C GLY A 44 -5.21 14.87 -1.41
N PRO A 45 -4.16 14.10 -1.04
CA PRO A 45 -3.45 13.24 -1.98
C PRO A 45 -4.37 12.12 -2.50
N LEU A 46 -4.08 11.61 -3.70
CA LEU A 46 -4.77 10.43 -4.22
C LEU A 46 -4.49 9.24 -3.31
N ILE A 47 -5.54 8.65 -2.73
CA ILE A 47 -5.46 7.44 -1.93
C ILE A 47 -5.75 6.22 -2.82
N THR A 48 -4.86 5.24 -2.78
CA THR A 48 -4.95 3.94 -3.45
C THR A 48 -4.84 2.85 -2.41
N PHE A 49 -5.27 1.63 -2.73
CA PHE A 49 -5.26 0.53 -1.75
C PHE A 49 -5.93 0.94 -0.44
N GLY A 50 -7.04 1.67 -0.51
CA GLY A 50 -7.79 2.09 0.68
C GLY A 50 -7.14 3.18 1.56
N ASP A 51 -5.83 3.11 1.81
CA ASP A 51 -5.09 3.88 2.83
C ASP A 51 -3.64 4.24 2.42
N ILE A 52 -3.24 4.00 1.16
CA ILE A 52 -1.91 4.39 0.66
C ILE A 52 -2.01 5.67 -0.17
N ALA A 53 -1.46 6.76 0.36
CA ALA A 53 -1.31 8.02 -0.36
C ALA A 53 -0.20 7.94 -1.43
N VAL A 54 -0.50 8.47 -2.62
CA VAL A 54 0.40 8.45 -3.77
C VAL A 54 0.93 9.85 -4.05
N SER A 55 2.26 10.02 -4.04
CA SER A 55 2.92 11.20 -4.60
C SER A 55 3.07 11.06 -6.12
N THR A 56 3.27 12.16 -6.85
CA THR A 56 3.61 12.12 -8.28
C THR A 56 4.95 11.38 -8.45
N GLY A 57 4.88 10.08 -8.72
CA GLY A 57 6.02 9.16 -8.74
C GLY A 57 5.92 8.12 -7.63
N PHE A 58 5.55 6.88 -7.98
CA PHE A 58 5.37 5.78 -7.03
C PHE A 58 6.70 5.42 -6.32
N LYS A 59 6.93 5.97 -5.12
CA LYS A 59 8.03 5.59 -4.23
C LYS A 59 7.49 4.63 -3.16
N ASN A 60 8.08 3.44 -3.06
CA ASN A 60 7.76 2.43 -2.05
C ASN A 60 9.08 1.76 -1.61
N ALA A 61 9.39 1.71 -0.31
CA ALA A 61 10.66 1.17 0.18
C ALA A 61 10.86 -0.35 -0.03
N ASP A 62 9.77 -1.11 -0.16
CA ASP A 62 9.78 -2.57 -0.28
C ASP A 62 9.79 -3.09 -1.74
N PRO A 63 9.92 -2.24 -2.76
CA PRO A 63 10.78 -2.60 -3.89
C PRO A 63 11.94 -1.63 -4.09
N CYS A 64 11.79 -0.34 -3.73
CA CYS A 64 12.85 0.65 -3.78
C CYS A 64 13.72 0.56 -2.52
N THR A 65 14.73 -0.31 -2.56
CA THR A 65 15.70 -0.42 -1.45
C THR A 65 16.77 0.68 -1.46
N ALA A 66 16.71 1.60 -2.43
CA ALA A 66 17.58 2.76 -2.54
C ALA A 66 17.38 3.76 -1.40
N ARG A 67 18.39 4.59 -1.16
CA ARG A 67 18.41 5.58 -0.06
C ARG A 67 17.22 6.54 -0.08
N GLU A 68 16.66 6.82 -1.25
CA GLU A 68 15.61 7.83 -1.41
C GLU A 68 14.25 7.42 -0.85
N CYS A 69 13.93 6.12 -0.90
CA CYS A 69 12.62 5.61 -0.52
C CYS A 69 12.57 5.11 0.93
N LYS A 70 13.74 4.85 1.54
CA LYS A 70 13.89 4.42 2.93
C LYS A 70 14.20 5.60 3.84
N TRP A 71 13.80 5.49 5.10
CA TRP A 71 14.38 6.28 6.19
C TRP A 71 15.85 5.91 6.38
N GLU A 72 16.68 6.92 6.58
CA GLU A 72 18.13 6.73 6.60
C GLU A 72 18.59 6.13 7.91
N ARG A 73 19.53 5.19 7.80
CA ARG A 73 20.17 4.58 8.96
C ARG A 73 21.32 5.47 9.43
N SER A 74 21.30 5.80 10.71
CA SER A 74 22.35 6.53 11.40
C SER A 74 23.59 5.65 11.65
N THR A 75 24.71 6.30 11.96
CA THR A 75 26.01 5.65 12.20
C THR A 75 26.02 4.77 13.45
N ASP A 76 25.17 5.06 14.43
CA ASP A 76 24.93 4.23 15.63
C ASP A 76 24.13 2.96 15.33
N GLY A 77 23.72 2.77 14.07
CA GLY A 77 23.00 1.61 13.62
C GLY A 77 21.48 1.69 13.83
N LEU A 78 20.95 2.80 14.34
CA LEU A 78 19.52 3.06 14.50
C LEU A 78 18.94 3.81 13.29
N VAL A 79 17.62 3.81 13.16
CA VAL A 79 16.90 4.55 12.12
C VAL A 79 15.96 5.53 12.81
N TYR A 80 16.32 6.81 12.76
CA TYR A 80 15.52 7.87 13.35
C TYR A 80 14.49 8.38 12.36
N VAL A 81 13.22 8.34 12.76
CA VAL A 81 12.08 8.84 11.97
C VAL A 81 11.47 10.02 12.73
N PRO A 82 11.82 11.26 12.37
CA PRO A 82 11.30 12.44 13.06
C PRO A 82 9.79 12.58 12.85
N TYR A 83 9.06 13.06 13.86
CA TYR A 83 7.62 13.27 13.77
C TYR A 83 7.14 14.56 14.47
N VAL A 84 6.01 15.07 13.99
CA VAL A 84 5.20 16.11 14.64
C VAL A 84 3.78 15.55 14.80
N ILE A 85 3.17 15.73 15.97
CA ILE A 85 1.76 15.41 16.21
C ILE A 85 0.96 16.70 16.24
N SER A 86 -0.10 16.78 15.44
CA SER A 86 -1.04 17.90 15.43
C SER A 86 -1.71 18.07 16.80
N ASN A 87 -2.00 19.32 17.18
CA ASN A 87 -2.75 19.65 18.41
C ASN A 87 -4.25 19.26 18.35
N GLN A 88 -4.68 18.64 17.26
CA GLN A 88 -6.06 18.16 17.06
C GLN A 88 -6.44 16.97 17.94
N TYR A 89 -5.48 16.22 18.48
CA TYR A 89 -5.74 15.01 19.27
C TYR A 89 -5.96 15.34 20.75
N SER A 90 -6.92 14.67 21.39
CA SER A 90 -7.12 14.75 22.84
C SER A 90 -5.95 14.10 23.60
N PRO A 91 -5.79 14.39 24.92
CA PRO A 91 -4.75 13.78 25.73
C PRO A 91 -4.76 12.23 25.72
N ASP A 92 -5.93 11.61 25.65
CA ASP A 92 -6.04 10.14 25.62
C ASP A 92 -5.68 9.56 24.25
N GLU A 93 -6.04 10.25 23.17
CA GLU A 93 -5.62 9.87 21.82
C GLU A 93 -4.11 10.03 21.64
N LEU A 94 -3.52 11.11 22.19
CA LEU A 94 -2.07 11.30 22.21
C LEU A 94 -1.36 10.12 22.88
N LYS A 95 -1.86 9.63 24.02
CA LYS A 95 -1.30 8.43 24.67
C LYS A 95 -1.33 7.20 23.75
N VAL A 96 -2.39 7.02 22.96
CA VAL A 96 -2.50 5.90 22.00
C VAL A 96 -1.48 6.04 20.87
N ILE A 97 -1.35 7.24 20.29
CA ILE A 97 -0.40 7.53 19.21
C ILE A 97 1.04 7.34 19.71
N GLU A 98 1.38 7.92 20.86
CA GLU A 98 2.71 7.79 21.48
C GLU A 98 3.04 6.33 21.81
N ARG A 99 2.08 5.55 22.32
CA ARG A 99 2.28 4.12 22.54
C ARG A 99 2.53 3.37 21.23
N GLY A 100 1.83 3.74 20.16
CA GLY A 100 2.07 3.20 18.81
C GLY A 100 3.51 3.49 18.34
N LEU A 101 3.95 4.75 18.43
CA LEU A 101 5.30 5.17 18.07
C LEU A 101 6.38 4.43 18.90
N ARG A 102 6.22 4.38 20.22
CA ARG A 102 7.18 3.72 21.12
C ARG A 102 7.31 2.22 20.87
N SER A 103 6.22 1.54 20.49
CA SER A 103 6.23 0.07 20.32
C SER A 103 7.23 -0.44 19.28
N PHE A 104 7.68 0.38 18.34
CA PHE A 104 8.71 0.00 17.36
C PHE A 104 10.10 -0.09 17.98
N ALA A 105 10.38 0.72 19.00
CA ALA A 105 11.69 0.75 19.66
C ALA A 105 11.98 -0.52 20.46
N ASP A 106 10.93 -1.19 20.95
CA ASP A 106 11.00 -2.41 21.76
C ASP A 106 11.42 -3.64 20.93
N VAL A 107 11.20 -3.60 19.62
CA VAL A 107 11.30 -4.79 18.74
C VAL A 107 12.19 -4.57 17.51
N SER A 108 12.72 -3.36 17.31
CA SER A 108 13.51 -3.02 16.14
C SER A 108 14.50 -1.88 16.40
N CYS A 109 15.29 -1.53 15.38
CA CYS A 109 16.18 -0.36 15.36
C CYS A 109 15.48 0.95 15.00
N ILE A 110 14.17 0.93 14.71
CA ILE A 110 13.40 2.14 14.39
C ILE A 110 13.19 2.98 15.65
N ARG A 111 13.42 4.28 15.55
CA ARG A 111 13.21 5.27 16.62
C ARG A 111 12.38 6.41 16.07
N PHE A 112 11.11 6.45 16.43
CA PHE A 112 10.30 7.65 16.21
C PHE A 112 10.69 8.71 17.23
N VAL A 113 11.14 9.87 16.75
CA VAL A 113 11.65 10.95 17.61
C VAL A 113 10.94 12.27 17.31
N PRO A 114 10.77 13.18 18.29
CA PRO A 114 10.27 14.51 18.02
C PRO A 114 11.09 15.22 16.93
N HIS A 115 10.41 15.97 16.08
CA HIS A 115 11.05 16.78 15.05
C HIS A 115 11.75 17.99 15.66
N GLU A 116 13.02 18.18 15.28
CA GLU A 116 13.93 19.24 15.74
C GLU A 116 14.55 20.00 14.55
N GLY A 117 13.83 20.07 13.42
CA GLY A 117 14.28 20.77 12.21
C GLY A 117 14.86 19.85 11.12
N GLN A 118 14.74 18.53 11.26
CA GLN A 118 15.13 17.60 10.20
C GLN A 118 14.29 17.84 8.93
N ARG A 119 14.92 17.75 7.75
CA ARG A 119 14.24 17.96 6.46
C ARG A 119 13.09 16.98 6.21
N HIS A 120 13.23 15.75 6.69
CA HIS A 120 12.30 14.65 6.46
C HIS A 120 11.64 14.25 7.77
N PHE A 121 10.32 14.27 7.82
CA PHE A 121 9.56 13.95 9.03
C PHE A 121 8.14 13.51 8.71
N LEU A 122 7.52 12.83 9.65
CA LEU A 122 6.10 12.49 9.61
C LEU A 122 5.28 13.60 10.28
N TYR A 123 4.23 14.06 9.62
CA TYR A 123 3.24 14.94 10.23
C TYR A 123 1.95 14.16 10.50
N ILE A 124 1.75 13.79 11.75
CA ILE A 124 0.60 13.01 12.22
C ILE A 124 -0.56 13.97 12.49
N LYS A 125 -1.63 13.88 11.70
CA LYS A 125 -2.77 14.81 11.76
C LYS A 125 -4.08 14.14 11.36
N SER A 126 -5.21 14.74 11.75
CA SER A 126 -6.53 14.18 11.44
C SER A 126 -7.04 14.73 10.11
N HIS A 127 -6.94 13.94 9.03
CA HIS A 127 -7.70 14.13 7.79
C HIS A 127 -8.85 13.13 7.72
N SER A 128 -9.61 13.13 6.63
CA SER A 128 -10.58 12.08 6.37
C SER A 128 -9.87 10.78 6.02
N GLY A 129 -10.17 9.70 6.75
CA GLY A 129 -9.55 8.39 6.62
C GLY A 129 -8.25 8.19 7.39
N CYS A 130 -7.88 6.91 7.53
CA CYS A 130 -6.57 6.47 7.99
C CYS A 130 -5.72 6.25 6.74
N TYR A 131 -4.57 6.91 6.63
CA TYR A 131 -3.68 6.70 5.50
C TYR A 131 -2.26 7.17 5.76
N SER A 132 -1.34 6.67 4.97
CA SER A 132 0.07 7.07 4.97
C SER A 132 0.68 6.91 3.57
N TYR A 133 1.84 7.50 3.37
CA TYR A 133 2.64 7.26 2.16
C TYR A 133 3.52 6.02 2.35
N LEU A 134 3.87 5.34 1.25
CA LEU A 134 4.79 4.21 1.31
C LEU A 134 6.25 4.65 1.39
N GLY A 135 6.86 4.51 2.56
CA GLY A 135 8.26 4.89 2.76
C GLY A 135 8.44 6.41 2.79
N ARG A 136 9.71 6.84 2.72
CA ARG A 136 10.09 8.25 2.77
C ARG A 136 9.85 8.92 1.41
N GLN A 137 9.10 10.03 1.40
CA GLN A 137 8.75 10.75 0.18
C GLN A 137 9.70 11.93 -0.12
N GLY A 138 10.31 12.51 0.92
CA GLY A 138 11.02 13.79 0.85
C GLY A 138 10.19 14.92 1.46
N GLY A 139 10.83 15.88 2.14
CA GLY A 139 10.12 16.87 2.97
C GLY A 139 9.33 16.24 4.14
N GLY A 140 8.40 17.02 4.70
CA GLY A 140 7.40 16.50 5.64
C GLY A 140 6.28 15.75 4.90
N GLN A 141 5.91 14.57 5.38
CA GLN A 141 4.85 13.74 4.79
C GLN A 141 3.76 13.41 5.81
N VAL A 142 2.53 13.34 5.35
CA VAL A 142 1.36 13.15 6.22
C VAL A 142 1.20 11.69 6.60
N VAL A 143 0.86 11.46 7.87
CA VAL A 143 0.19 10.25 8.36
C VAL A 143 -1.17 10.69 8.89
N SER A 144 -2.25 10.30 8.21
CA SER A 144 -3.60 10.63 8.64
C SER A 144 -4.11 9.62 9.64
N LEU A 145 -4.50 10.09 10.81
CA LEU A 145 -5.28 9.32 11.77
C LEU A 145 -6.55 10.12 12.07
N GLU A 146 -7.62 9.85 11.31
CA GLU A 146 -8.93 10.50 11.49
C GLU A 146 -9.48 10.33 12.90
N ARG A 147 -10.06 11.42 13.40
CA ARG A 147 -10.82 11.46 14.64
C ARG A 147 -12.29 11.72 14.35
N PRO A 148 -13.22 10.89 14.87
CA PRO A 148 -12.98 9.56 15.42
C PRO A 148 -12.70 8.52 14.32
N GLY A 149 -12.06 7.40 14.65
CA GLY A 149 -12.02 6.21 13.80
C GLY A 149 -10.66 5.55 13.61
N CYS A 150 -9.56 6.30 13.63
CA CYS A 150 -8.23 5.76 13.34
C CYS A 150 -7.30 5.68 14.55
N VAL A 151 -7.64 6.29 15.68
CA VAL A 151 -6.75 6.37 16.85
C VAL A 151 -6.85 5.10 17.71
N TYR A 152 -6.44 3.98 17.11
CA TYR A 152 -6.27 2.69 17.77
C TYR A 152 -4.83 2.21 17.60
N HIS A 153 -4.32 1.45 18.57
CA HIS A 153 -2.92 1.02 18.57
C HIS A 153 -2.51 0.28 17.29
N HIS A 154 -3.33 -0.65 16.81
CA HIS A 154 -3.09 -1.41 15.58
C HIS A 154 -3.12 -0.53 14.33
N THR A 155 -4.07 0.41 14.24
CA THR A 155 -4.14 1.36 13.13
C THR A 155 -2.93 2.29 13.12
N VAL A 156 -2.50 2.81 14.27
CA VAL A 156 -1.26 3.60 14.35
C VAL A 156 -0.06 2.79 13.86
N GLN A 157 0.09 1.52 14.30
CA GLN A 157 1.17 0.67 13.80
C GLN A 157 1.07 0.40 12.29
N HIS A 158 -0.14 0.19 11.77
CA HIS A 158 -0.40 -0.02 10.35
C HIS A 158 0.07 1.17 9.50
N GLU A 159 -0.35 2.39 9.85
CA GLU A 159 0.02 3.59 9.10
C GLU A 159 1.52 3.93 9.21
N LEU A 160 2.14 3.59 10.35
CA LEU A 160 3.58 3.73 10.53
C LEU A 160 4.36 2.67 9.73
N LEU A 161 3.83 1.45 9.58
CA LEU A 161 4.40 0.43 8.68
C LEU A 161 4.34 0.89 7.22
N HIS A 162 3.24 1.51 6.79
CA HIS A 162 3.19 2.19 5.49
C HIS A 162 4.27 3.27 5.39
N ALA A 163 4.43 4.13 6.39
CA ALA A 163 5.47 5.16 6.40
C ALA A 163 6.90 4.58 6.34
N LEU A 164 7.11 3.34 6.80
CA LEU A 164 8.34 2.57 6.67
C LEU A 164 8.45 1.81 5.33
N GLY A 165 7.39 1.85 4.52
CA GLY A 165 7.34 1.34 3.15
C GLY A 165 6.82 -0.08 3.01
N PHE A 166 6.07 -0.58 3.99
CA PHE A 166 5.41 -1.88 3.86
C PHE A 166 4.05 -1.71 3.17
N HIS A 167 3.82 -2.49 2.11
CA HIS A 167 2.53 -2.60 1.45
C HIS A 167 1.64 -3.60 2.20
N HIS A 168 0.33 -3.61 1.93
CA HIS A 168 -0.55 -4.63 2.49
C HIS A 168 -0.18 -6.07 2.11
N GLU A 169 -0.49 -7.00 3.00
CA GLU A 169 -0.15 -8.41 2.84
C GLU A 169 -0.91 -9.06 1.67
N GLN A 170 -2.20 -8.73 1.47
CA GLN A 170 -3.00 -9.28 0.36
C GLN A 170 -2.58 -8.79 -1.03
N ASN A 171 -1.69 -7.81 -1.10
CA ASN A 171 -1.15 -7.29 -2.36
C ASN A 171 0.20 -7.92 -2.73
N ARG A 172 0.77 -8.81 -1.90
CA ARG A 172 2.04 -9.48 -2.18
C ARG A 172 2.07 -10.20 -3.53
N SER A 173 3.25 -10.25 -4.13
CA SER A 173 3.52 -10.95 -5.41
C SER A 173 3.18 -12.45 -5.39
N ASP A 174 3.15 -13.08 -4.21
CA ASP A 174 2.85 -14.51 -4.02
C ASP A 174 1.43 -14.77 -3.47
N ARG A 175 0.60 -13.74 -3.27
CA ARG A 175 -0.69 -13.84 -2.55
C ARG A 175 -1.67 -14.86 -3.14
N ASP A 176 -1.63 -15.11 -4.45
CA ASP A 176 -2.53 -16.06 -5.13
C ASP A 176 -2.31 -17.52 -4.69
N LYS A 177 -1.21 -17.81 -3.99
CA LYS A 177 -0.94 -19.11 -3.34
C LYS A 177 -1.60 -19.25 -1.97
N HIS A 178 -2.10 -18.15 -1.41
CA HIS A 178 -2.52 -18.04 -0.01
C HIS A 178 -3.95 -17.56 0.16
N ILE A 179 -4.46 -16.76 -0.76
CA ILE A 179 -5.84 -16.26 -0.74
C ILE A 179 -6.48 -16.36 -2.12
N LYS A 180 -7.81 -16.53 -2.13
CA LYS A 180 -8.65 -16.34 -3.31
C LYS A 180 -9.43 -15.03 -3.17
N ILE A 181 -9.48 -14.24 -4.24
CA ILE A 181 -10.22 -12.97 -4.27
C ILE A 181 -11.45 -13.10 -5.17
N PHE A 182 -12.56 -12.54 -4.69
CA PHE A 182 -13.85 -12.50 -5.37
C PHE A 182 -14.15 -11.08 -5.84
N PHE A 183 -13.67 -10.73 -7.05
CA PHE A 183 -13.86 -9.41 -7.66
C PHE A 183 -15.32 -9.04 -7.94
N GLU A 184 -16.18 -10.04 -8.01
CA GLU A 184 -17.64 -9.94 -8.07
C GLU A 184 -18.26 -9.49 -6.74
N ASN A 185 -17.57 -9.61 -5.61
CA ASN A 185 -18.06 -9.12 -4.31
C ASN A 185 -17.49 -7.74 -3.96
N ILE A 186 -16.49 -7.25 -4.70
CA ILE A 186 -15.84 -5.96 -4.45
C ILE A 186 -16.61 -4.81 -5.13
N LYS A 187 -16.78 -3.68 -4.42
CA LYS A 187 -17.31 -2.44 -5.01
C LYS A 187 -16.50 -2.08 -6.26
N PRO A 188 -17.10 -1.84 -7.44
CA PRO A 188 -16.35 -1.67 -8.70
C PRO A 188 -15.21 -0.64 -8.62
N ALA A 189 -15.46 0.52 -8.01
CA ALA A 189 -14.46 1.57 -7.82
C ALA A 189 -13.29 1.18 -6.89
N GLN A 190 -13.43 0.12 -6.10
CA GLN A 190 -12.44 -0.32 -5.10
C GLN A 190 -11.65 -1.56 -5.52
N ARG A 191 -11.90 -2.10 -6.73
CA ARG A 191 -11.20 -3.30 -7.23
C ARG A 191 -9.69 -3.10 -7.35
N HIS A 192 -9.25 -1.88 -7.63
CA HIS A 192 -7.83 -1.55 -7.72
C HIS A 192 -7.06 -1.81 -6.40
N ASN A 193 -7.72 -1.77 -5.24
CA ASN A 193 -7.12 -2.07 -3.93
C ASN A 193 -6.71 -3.54 -3.78
N PHE A 194 -7.22 -4.43 -4.63
CA PHE A 194 -6.94 -5.86 -4.58
C PHE A 194 -5.93 -6.29 -5.65
N MET A 195 -5.39 -5.34 -6.41
CA MET A 195 -4.41 -5.62 -7.45
C MET A 195 -3.07 -5.99 -6.84
N ARG A 196 -2.47 -7.06 -7.35
CA ARG A 196 -1.15 -7.53 -6.91
C ARG A 196 -0.08 -6.47 -7.17
N ARG A 197 0.95 -6.45 -6.32
CA ARG A 197 2.15 -5.63 -6.46
C ARG A 197 3.37 -6.54 -6.50
N GLU A 198 4.36 -6.12 -7.27
CA GLU A 198 5.69 -6.72 -7.24
C GLU A 198 6.39 -6.27 -5.95
N THR A 199 6.28 -7.10 -4.92
CA THR A 199 6.82 -6.86 -3.59
C THR A 199 8.12 -7.62 -3.38
N ASN A 200 9.10 -7.00 -2.71
CA ASN A 200 10.18 -7.73 -2.08
C ASN A 200 9.64 -8.37 -0.80
N ASN A 201 9.41 -9.68 -0.83
CA ASN A 201 8.84 -10.37 0.33
C ASN A 201 9.83 -10.53 1.49
N LEU A 202 11.07 -10.02 1.36
CA LEU A 202 12.12 -10.03 2.38
C LEU A 202 12.35 -11.43 2.97
N ALA A 203 12.20 -12.47 2.14
CA ALA A 203 12.28 -13.88 2.52
C ALA A 203 11.37 -14.28 3.71
N THR A 204 10.22 -13.61 3.90
CA THR A 204 9.21 -14.03 4.88
C THR A 204 8.05 -14.76 4.18
N PRO A 205 7.46 -15.78 4.83
CA PRO A 205 6.22 -16.38 4.34
C PRO A 205 5.07 -15.37 4.43
N TYR A 206 3.99 -15.67 3.68
CA TYR A 206 2.74 -14.93 3.77
C TYR A 206 2.13 -15.05 5.17
N ASP A 207 1.62 -13.95 5.72
CA ASP A 207 1.12 -13.89 7.09
C ASP A 207 -0.33 -13.40 7.20
N TYR A 208 -1.26 -14.34 7.38
CA TYR A 208 -2.67 -14.04 7.64
C TYR A 208 -2.92 -13.18 8.90
N LYS A 209 -1.98 -13.20 9.86
CA LYS A 209 -2.06 -12.45 11.12
C LYS A 209 -1.37 -11.09 11.06
N SER A 210 -0.80 -10.72 9.91
CA SER A 210 -0.16 -9.42 9.74
C SER A 210 -1.15 -8.29 10.03
N VAL A 211 -0.68 -7.24 10.71
CA VAL A 211 -1.47 -6.02 10.89
C VAL A 211 -1.72 -5.31 9.55
N MET A 212 -0.96 -5.66 8.51
CA MET A 212 -1.09 -5.15 7.15
C MET A 212 -2.06 -5.96 6.28
N HIS A 213 -2.73 -7.00 6.81
CA HIS A 213 -3.67 -7.82 6.04
C HIS A 213 -5.09 -7.26 6.15
N TYR A 214 -5.77 -7.10 5.02
CA TYR A 214 -7.18 -6.72 5.00
C TYR A 214 -8.12 -7.77 5.61
N SER A 215 -9.26 -7.30 6.11
CA SER A 215 -10.33 -8.18 6.58
C SER A 215 -11.04 -8.87 5.42
N ARG A 216 -11.65 -10.02 5.73
CA ARG A 216 -12.39 -10.89 4.78
C ARG A 216 -13.43 -10.15 3.92
N LYS A 217 -14.02 -9.08 4.44
CA LYS A 217 -15.12 -8.33 3.80
C LYS A 217 -14.71 -6.90 3.38
N ALA A 218 -13.42 -6.60 3.36
CA ALA A 218 -12.92 -5.29 2.95
C ALA A 218 -13.53 -4.89 1.60
N PHE A 219 -14.08 -3.67 1.52
CA PHE A 219 -14.72 -3.10 0.33
C PHE A 219 -15.83 -3.94 -0.32
N SER A 220 -16.49 -4.81 0.44
CA SER A 220 -17.61 -5.60 -0.05
C SER A 220 -18.78 -4.72 -0.49
N ARG A 221 -19.42 -5.08 -1.61
CA ARG A 221 -20.64 -4.43 -2.11
C ARG A 221 -21.93 -5.10 -1.66
N ASN A 222 -21.85 -6.35 -1.20
CA ASN A 222 -22.97 -7.23 -0.91
C ASN A 222 -22.88 -7.91 0.46
N LYS A 223 -21.95 -7.47 1.33
CA LYS A 223 -21.66 -8.05 2.66
C LYS A 223 -21.09 -9.47 2.61
N GLU A 224 -20.83 -10.01 1.42
CA GLU A 224 -20.13 -11.27 1.20
C GLU A 224 -18.60 -11.09 1.26
N PRO A 225 -17.84 -12.17 1.55
CA PRO A 225 -16.38 -12.15 1.51
C PRO A 225 -15.83 -11.65 0.17
N THR A 226 -14.89 -10.72 0.21
CA THR A 226 -14.11 -10.27 -0.95
C THR A 226 -12.83 -11.07 -1.13
N MET A 227 -12.35 -11.71 -0.06
CA MET A 227 -11.26 -12.67 -0.12
C MET A 227 -11.43 -13.79 0.92
N ILE A 228 -10.89 -14.98 0.65
CA ILE A 228 -10.80 -16.07 1.62
C ILE A 228 -9.40 -16.69 1.60
N PRO A 229 -8.87 -17.14 2.74
CA PRO A 229 -7.65 -17.95 2.78
C PRO A 229 -7.82 -19.30 2.08
N ILE A 230 -6.70 -19.85 1.60
CA ILE A 230 -6.58 -21.19 1.03
C ILE A 230 -5.33 -21.89 1.57
N PRO A 231 -5.32 -23.24 1.70
CA PRO A 231 -6.44 -24.14 1.42
C PRO A 231 -7.54 -24.13 2.50
N ASP A 232 -7.22 -23.69 3.72
CA ASP A 232 -8.19 -23.60 4.81
C ASP A 232 -8.89 -22.23 4.82
N GLY A 233 -10.14 -22.21 4.35
CA GLY A 233 -10.97 -21.00 4.32
C GLY A 233 -11.39 -20.47 5.70
N ASN A 234 -11.12 -21.17 6.81
CA ASN A 234 -11.49 -20.74 8.16
C ASN A 234 -10.41 -19.90 8.85
N VAL A 235 -9.22 -19.77 8.26
CA VAL A 235 -8.16 -18.94 8.82
C VAL A 235 -8.65 -17.48 9.00
N VAL A 236 -8.35 -16.91 10.16
CA VAL A 236 -8.71 -15.54 10.53
C VAL A 236 -7.75 -14.56 9.84
N ILE A 237 -8.30 -13.50 9.24
CA ILE A 237 -7.56 -12.45 8.53
C ILE A 237 -8.13 -11.07 8.86
N GLY A 238 -7.25 -10.07 8.99
CA GLY A 238 -7.61 -8.66 9.20
C GLY A 238 -8.27 -8.34 10.54
N GLU A 239 -7.97 -9.14 11.58
CA GLU A 239 -8.40 -8.90 12.97
C GLU A 239 -7.21 -8.62 13.91
N ALA A 240 -6.02 -8.41 13.36
CA ALA A 240 -4.79 -8.16 14.11
C ALA A 240 -4.94 -6.91 14.99
N ARG A 241 -4.53 -7.03 16.27
CA ARG A 241 -4.55 -5.94 17.25
C ARG A 241 -3.17 -5.33 17.53
N SER A 242 -2.14 -5.86 16.88
CA SER A 242 -0.75 -5.43 16.93
C SER A 242 0.04 -6.04 15.79
N MET A 243 1.25 -5.52 15.53
CA MET A 243 2.21 -6.15 14.62
C MET A 243 2.43 -7.64 14.93
N SER A 244 2.47 -8.46 13.90
CA SER A 244 2.85 -9.86 13.98
C SER A 244 4.37 -10.03 14.10
N ARG A 245 4.81 -11.26 14.38
CA ARG A 245 6.24 -11.61 14.32
C ARG A 245 6.83 -11.37 12.92
N ASN A 246 6.05 -11.61 11.86
CA ASN A 246 6.53 -11.38 10.50
C ASN A 246 6.61 -9.90 10.16
N ASP A 247 5.67 -9.06 10.63
CA ASP A 247 5.75 -7.61 10.47
C ASP A 247 7.06 -7.08 11.08
N ILE A 248 7.36 -7.49 12.32
CA ILE A 248 8.60 -7.14 13.04
C ILE A 248 9.84 -7.65 12.31
N LEU A 249 9.81 -8.90 11.83
CA LEU A 249 10.94 -9.48 11.10
C LEU A 249 11.21 -8.74 9.80
N ARG A 250 10.18 -8.30 9.08
CA ARG A 250 10.31 -7.52 7.84
C ARG A 250 10.90 -6.14 8.11
N ILE A 251 10.45 -5.43 9.17
CA ILE A 251 11.08 -4.18 9.61
C ILE A 251 12.58 -4.39 9.82
N ASN A 252 12.92 -5.40 10.62
CA ASN A 252 14.32 -5.67 10.96
C ASN A 252 15.13 -6.02 9.71
N ARG A 253 14.67 -6.92 8.84
CA ARG A 253 15.38 -7.24 7.59
C ARG A 253 15.56 -6.04 6.66
N LEU A 254 14.58 -5.13 6.61
CA LEU A 254 14.62 -3.98 5.72
C LEU A 254 15.57 -2.87 6.20
N TYR A 255 15.63 -2.65 7.51
CA TYR A 255 16.29 -1.50 8.15
C TYR A 255 17.46 -1.86 9.07
N CYS A 256 17.26 -2.89 9.88
CA CYS A 256 18.14 -3.26 10.96
C CYS A 256 19.01 -4.40 10.45
N ARG A 257 20.17 -4.09 9.84
CA ARG A 257 21.13 -5.15 9.45
C ARG A 257 21.17 -6.17 10.58
N SER A 258 20.96 -7.44 10.25
CA SER A 258 21.42 -8.52 11.12
C SER A 258 22.87 -8.17 11.46
N LEU A 259 23.19 -8.08 12.75
CA LEU A 259 24.54 -8.45 13.14
C LEU A 259 24.72 -9.84 12.52
N ASN A 260 25.50 -9.94 11.45
CA ASN A 260 26.03 -11.21 11.03
C ASN A 260 26.90 -11.63 12.22
N LEU A 261 26.30 -12.38 13.14
CA LEU A 261 27.06 -13.30 13.97
C LEU A 261 27.61 -14.30 12.96
N TYR A 262 28.89 -14.07 12.62
CA TYR A 262 29.72 -15.02 11.90
C TYR A 262 29.71 -16.38 12.62
#